data_AF-A0A3M1RW10-F1
#
_entry.id   AF-A0A3M1RW10-F1
#
_cell.length_a   1.000
_cell.length_b   1.000
_cell.length_c   1.000
_cell.angle_alpha   90.00
_cell.angle_beta   90.00
_cell.angle_gamma   90.00
#
_symmetry.space_group_name_H-M   'P 1'
#
loop_
_entity.id
_entity.type
_entity.pdbx_description
1 polymer ?
#
loop_
_entity_poly.entity_id
_entity_poly.type
_entity_poly.pdbx_seq_one_letter_code
_entity_poly.pdbx_strand_id
1 'polypeptide(L)'
;MDIDYEALRKITLVVPLWQVMLFFFVTAVTMLFGYVRFAISASFIAVLYWVFIYNRPILVKHFSSSTFLMGAYLVVGVILVFCLLISLFIKG
;
A
#
# COMPACT_ATOMS: atom_id res chain seq x y z
N MET A 1 -18.36 1.71 -31.40
CA MET A 1 -17.64 0.88 -30.42
C MET A 1 -18.16 1.32 -29.07
N ASP A 2 -19.28 0.76 -28.66
CA ASP A 2 -19.93 1.12 -27.39
C ASP A 2 -19.03 0.62 -26.25
N ILE A 3 -18.49 1.58 -25.50
CA ILE A 3 -17.70 1.28 -24.31
C ILE A 3 -18.69 0.71 -23.30
N ASP A 4 -18.57 -0.58 -23.01
CA ASP A 4 -19.36 -1.25 -21.99
C ASP A 4 -18.92 -0.74 -20.59
N TYR A 5 -19.58 0.33 -20.16
CA TYR A 5 -19.35 0.98 -18.87
C TYR A 5 -19.63 0.03 -17.69
N GLU A 6 -20.44 -1.01 -17.88
CA GLU A 6 -20.77 -1.99 -16.87
C GLU A 6 -19.63 -3.00 -16.67
N ALA A 7 -18.96 -3.40 -17.76
CA ALA A 7 -17.72 -4.17 -17.71
C ALA A 7 -16.57 -3.38 -17.06
N LEU A 8 -16.44 -2.08 -17.36
CA LEU A 8 -15.47 -1.20 -16.69
C LEU A 8 -15.75 -1.06 -15.19
N ARG A 9 -17.03 -1.04 -14.79
CA ARG A 9 -17.44 -0.94 -13.38
C ARG A 9 -17.22 -2.23 -12.59
N LYS A 10 -17.28 -3.41 -13.23
CA LYS A 10 -16.92 -4.71 -12.63
C LYS A 10 -15.42 -4.91 -12.51
N ILE A 11 -14.63 -4.21 -13.31
CA ILE A 11 -13.20 -3.99 -13.04
C ILE A 11 -13.10 -2.87 -12.00
N THR A 12 -13.71 -3.04 -10.83
CA THR A 12 -13.21 -2.39 -9.62
C THR A 12 -11.81 -2.95 -9.44
N LEU A 13 -10.82 -2.27 -10.02
CA LEU A 13 -9.43 -2.61 -9.77
C LEU A 13 -9.30 -2.74 -8.26
N VAL A 14 -8.81 -3.89 -7.81
CA VAL A 14 -8.39 -4.11 -6.40
C VAL A 14 -7.51 -2.95 -5.94
N VAL A 15 -6.85 -2.32 -6.92
CA VAL A 15 -5.97 -1.18 -6.78
C VAL A 15 -6.50 0.05 -7.51
N PRO A 16 -7.10 1.06 -6.82
CA PRO A 16 -7.48 2.33 -7.44
C PRO A 16 -6.31 2.99 -8.18
N LEU A 17 -6.46 3.19 -9.50
CA LEU A 17 -5.40 3.77 -10.36
C LEU A 17 -4.95 5.16 -9.90
N TRP A 18 -5.85 5.96 -9.33
CA TRP A 18 -5.50 7.28 -8.80
C TRP A 18 -4.52 7.20 -7.62
N GLN A 19 -4.63 6.17 -6.78
CA GLN A 19 -3.70 5.95 -5.65
C GLN A 19 -2.31 5.57 -6.19
N VAL A 20 -2.25 4.74 -7.23
CA VAL A 20 -0.99 4.38 -7.90
C VAL A 20 -0.32 5.62 -8.49
N MET A 21 -1.08 6.48 -9.19
CA MET A 21 -0.56 7.73 -9.73
C MET A 21 -0.04 8.67 -8.64
N LEU A 22 -0.76 8.77 -7.52
CA LEU A 22 -0.34 9.62 -6.40
C LEU A 22 0.96 9.12 -5.77
N PHE A 23 1.10 7.80 -5.52
CA PHE A 23 2.35 7.24 -5.00
C PHE A 23 3.50 7.40 -5.98
N PHE A 24 3.27 7.18 -7.27
CA PHE A 24 4.29 7.37 -8.30
C PHE A 24 4.75 8.84 -8.36
N PHE A 25 3.81 9.79 -8.29
CA PHE A 25 4.13 11.21 -8.25
C PHE A 25 4.95 11.59 -7.01
N VAL A 26 4.55 11.12 -5.82
CA VAL A 26 5.30 11.37 -4.57
C VAL A 26 6.71 10.78 -4.65
N THR A 27 6.87 9.56 -5.16
CA THR A 27 8.18 8.93 -5.34
C THR A 27 9.04 9.70 -6.35
N ALA A 28 8.47 10.12 -7.48
CA ALA A 28 9.19 10.90 -8.49
C ALA A 28 9.64 12.27 -7.93
N VAL A 29 8.76 12.98 -7.22
CA VAL A 29 9.06 14.27 -6.60
C VAL A 29 10.15 14.11 -5.53
N THR A 30 10.02 13.13 -4.64
CA THR A 30 11.03 12.89 -3.59
C THR A 30 12.39 12.48 -4.16
N MET A 31 12.41 11.70 -5.25
CA MET A 31 13.65 11.41 -5.99
C MET A 31 14.25 12.66 -6.64
N LEU A 32 13.44 13.53 -7.24
CA LEU A 32 13.89 14.77 -7.89
C LEU A 32 14.65 15.69 -6.92
N PHE A 33 14.23 15.74 -5.66
CA PHE A 33 14.87 16.53 -4.61
C PHE A 33 16.00 15.79 -3.87
N GLY A 34 16.41 14.60 -4.33
CA GLY A 34 17.49 13.82 -3.72
C GLY A 34 17.11 13.14 -2.39
N TYR A 35 15.83 13.17 -2.00
CA TYR A 35 15.32 12.50 -0.81
C TYR A 35 15.07 11.00 -1.06
N VAL A 36 16.10 10.29 -1.50
CA VAL A 36 16.04 8.87 -1.89
C VAL A 36 15.49 7.99 -0.75
N ARG A 37 15.87 8.28 0.50
CA ARG A 37 15.38 7.55 1.68
C ARG A 37 13.86 7.69 1.85
N PHE A 38 13.31 8.89 1.61
CA PHE A 38 11.87 9.14 1.67
C PHE A 38 11.13 8.48 0.49
N ALA A 39 11.72 8.48 -0.71
CA ALA A 39 11.16 7.82 -1.88
C ALA A 39 11.01 6.29 -1.67
N ILE A 40 12.04 5.66 -1.11
CA ILE A 40 12.04 4.23 -0.76
C ILE A 40 11.00 3.96 0.33
N SER A 41 10.96 4.80 1.36
CA SER A 41 10.01 4.73 2.47
C SER A 41 8.55 4.79 2.01
N ALA A 42 8.22 5.76 1.18
CA ALA A 42 6.88 5.93 0.60
C ALA A 42 6.48 4.73 -0.26
N SER A 43 7.43 4.19 -1.02
CA SER A 43 7.20 3.00 -1.85
C SER A 43 6.93 1.75 -1.01
N PHE A 44 7.64 1.56 0.11
CA PHE A 44 7.37 0.45 1.05
C PHE A 44 5.98 0.55 1.70
N ILE A 45 5.59 1.74 2.13
CA ILE A 45 4.26 2.00 2.71
C ILE A 45 3.17 1.68 1.67
N ALA A 46 3.35 2.11 0.43
CA ALA A 46 2.42 1.82 -0.65
C ALA A 46 2.27 0.30 -0.85
N VAL A 47 3.37 -0.44 -0.97
CA VAL A 47 3.34 -1.90 -1.14
C VAL A 47 2.61 -2.58 0.02
N LEU A 48 2.90 -2.21 1.26
CA LEU A 48 2.25 -2.83 2.43
C LEU A 48 0.74 -2.53 2.51
N TYR A 49 0.34 -1.31 2.16
CA TYR A 49 -1.07 -0.94 2.05
C TYR A 49 -1.78 -1.80 0.98
N TRP A 50 -1.17 -1.99 -0.18
CA TRP A 50 -1.74 -2.82 -1.25
C TRP A 50 -1.79 -4.30 -0.88
N VAL A 51 -0.74 -4.82 -0.24
CA VAL A 51 -0.71 -6.19 0.28
C VAL A 51 -1.85 -6.40 1.29
N PHE A 52 -2.12 -5.43 2.17
CA PHE A 52 -3.25 -5.51 3.10
C PHE A 52 -4.61 -5.56 2.37
N ILE A 53 -4.83 -4.66 1.40
CA ILE A 53 -6.08 -4.65 0.62
C ILE A 53 -6.27 -5.96 -0.13
N TYR A 54 -5.23 -6.46 -0.78
CA TYR A 54 -5.26 -7.69 -1.54
C TYR A 54 -5.55 -8.91 -0.65
N ASN A 55 -4.96 -8.96 0.54
CA ASN A 55 -5.16 -10.06 1.50
C ASN A 55 -6.44 -9.90 2.33
N ARG A 56 -7.10 -8.74 2.33
CA ARG A 56 -8.32 -8.46 3.11
C ARG A 56 -9.40 -9.55 2.97
N PRO A 57 -9.74 -10.08 1.78
CA PRO A 57 -10.77 -11.11 1.66
C PRO A 57 -10.39 -12.41 2.37
N ILE A 58 -9.11 -12.79 2.31
CA ILE A 58 -8.57 -14.00 2.95
C ILE A 58 -8.51 -13.80 4.47
N LEU A 59 -8.08 -12.61 4.90
CA LEU A 59 -8.05 -12.21 6.31
C LEU A 59 -9.46 -12.22 6.92
N VAL A 60 -10.45 -11.65 6.23
CA VAL A 60 -11.85 -11.66 6.69
C VAL A 60 -12.39 -13.09 6.78
N LYS A 61 -12.01 -13.98 5.85
CA LYS A 61 -12.40 -15.39 5.86
C LYS A 61 -11.77 -16.18 7.01
N HIS A 62 -10.51 -15.92 7.36
CA HIS A 62 -9.81 -16.63 8.45
C HIS A 62 -10.10 -16.06 9.84
N PHE A 63 -10.37 -14.76 9.94
CA PHE A 63 -10.48 -14.06 11.22
C PHE A 63 -11.92 -13.65 11.56
N SER A 64 -12.92 -14.11 10.80
CA SER A 64 -14.36 -13.94 11.08
C SER A 64 -14.73 -12.53 11.57
N SER A 65 -14.39 -11.50 10.77
CA SER A 65 -14.67 -10.08 11.09
C SER A 65 -14.15 -9.59 12.46
N SER A 66 -13.24 -10.31 13.11
CA SER A 66 -12.65 -9.87 14.39
C SER A 66 -11.79 -8.63 14.16
N THR A 67 -12.32 -7.47 14.52
CA THR A 67 -11.65 -6.16 14.43
C THR A 67 -10.29 -6.18 15.13
N PHE A 68 -10.14 -6.99 16.18
CA PHE A 68 -8.90 -7.13 16.93
C PHE A 68 -7.77 -7.78 16.11
N LEU A 69 -8.04 -8.90 15.44
CA LEU A 69 -7.01 -9.61 14.65
C LEU A 69 -6.66 -8.87 13.36
N MET A 70 -7.65 -8.21 12.78
CA MET A 70 -7.46 -7.35 11.61
C MET A 70 -6.63 -6.10 11.97
N GLY A 71 -6.88 -5.52 13.16
CA GLY A 71 -6.07 -4.45 13.73
C GLY A 71 -4.64 -4.89 14.07
N ALA A 72 -4.47 -6.06 14.69
CA ALA A 72 -3.16 -6.62 15.01
C ALA A 72 -2.30 -6.85 13.75
N TYR A 73 -2.90 -7.37 12.68
CA TYR A 73 -2.23 -7.53 11.38
C TYR A 73 -1.75 -6.18 10.81
N LEU A 74 -2.58 -5.14 10.91
CA LEU A 74 -2.24 -3.78 10.49
C LEU A 74 -1.10 -3.20 11.34
N VAL A 75 -1.16 -3.38 12.66
CA VAL A 75 -0.12 -2.93 13.61
C VAL A 75 1.22 -3.61 13.31
N VAL A 76 1.24 -4.92 13.05
CA VAL A 76 2.46 -5.64 12.66
C VAL A 76 3.03 -5.10 11.34
N GLY A 77 2.17 -4.85 10.35
CA GLY A 77 2.56 -4.20 9.09
C GLY A 77 3.18 -2.82 9.33
N VAL A 78 2.59 -2.01 10.20
CA VAL A 78 3.11 -0.68 10.57
C VAL A 78 4.44 -0.79 11.31
N ILE A 79 4.60 -1.72 12.26
CA ILE A 79 5.88 -1.94 12.96
C ILE A 79 6.97 -2.34 11.96
N LEU A 80 6.66 -3.22 11.00
CA LEU A 80 7.59 -3.59 9.93
C LEU A 80 7.99 -2.40 9.05
N VAL A 81 7.05 -1.50 8.73
CA VAL A 81 7.38 -0.21 8.09
C VAL A 81 8.38 0.54 8.96
N PHE A 82 8.07 0.78 10.24
CA PHE A 82 8.96 1.55 11.12
C PHE A 82 10.34 0.92 11.26
N CYS A 83 10.45 -0.41 11.37
CA CYS A 83 11.73 -1.11 11.37
C CYS A 83 12.50 -0.93 10.06
N LEU A 84 11.83 -1.01 8.90
CA LEU A 84 12.43 -0.74 7.59
C LEU A 84 12.88 0.72 7.45
N LEU A 85 12.06 1.67 7.88
CA LEU A 85 12.40 3.09 7.91
C LEU A 85 13.65 3.31 8.77
N ILE A 86 13.64 2.81 10.01
CA ILE A 86 14.77 2.91 10.94
C ILE A 86 16.01 2.27 10.32
N SER A 87 15.89 1.10 9.66
CA SER A 87 17.00 0.47 8.95
C SER A 87 17.57 1.31 7.80
N LEU A 88 16.78 2.17 7.16
CA LEU A 88 17.24 3.09 6.12
C LEU A 88 17.92 4.35 6.70
N PHE A 89 17.67 4.67 7.97
CA PHE A 89 18.24 5.82 8.67
C PHE A 89 19.42 5.46 9.59
N ILE A 90 19.52 4.21 10.04
CA ILE A 90 20.70 3.69 10.72
C ILE A 90 21.81 3.57 9.67
N LYS A 91 22.81 4.47 9.78
CA LYS A 91 24.04 4.58 8.97
C LYS A 91 24.37 3.34 8.12
N GLY A 92 24.15 3.47 6.81
CA GLY A 92 25.07 2.97 5.79
C GLY A 92 26.16 4.00 5.54
#